data_AF-A0A1A8G809-F1
#
_entry.id   AF-A0A1A8G809-F1
#
_cell.length_a   1.000
_cell.length_b   1.000
_cell.length_c   1.000
_cell.angle_alpha   90.00
_cell.angle_beta   90.00
_cell.angle_gamma   90.00
#
_symmetry.space_group_name_H-M   'P 1'
#
loop_
_entity.id
_entity.type
_entity.pdbx_description
1 polymer ?
#
loop_
_entity_poly.entity_id
_entity_poly.type
_entity_poly.pdbx_seq_one_letter_code
_entity_poly.pdbx_strand_id
1 'polypeptide(L)'
;VGCLLLFIGMGIFMFSAMVYSVEHDVYNTNFTSMPHAWWWAAVSISTVGYGDMFPETNLGRIFAFACISFGVILNGMPISILYNKFSDYYTKLKAHEYAMVSKARGKVRFIKRAAKKFAEYCDEAADLKPEEGDGFVEIFSERPRSELPGC
;
A
#
# COMPACT_ATOMS: atom_id res chain seq x y z
N VAL A 1 -12.04 0.36 16.80
CA VAL A 1 -13.35 0.89 16.32
C VAL A 1 -14.35 1.01 17.47
N GLY A 2 -14.50 -0.01 18.32
CA GLY A 2 -15.38 0.07 19.50
C GLY A 2 -15.14 1.31 20.39
N CYS A 3 -13.89 1.63 20.72
CA CYS A 3 -13.59 2.81 21.54
C CYS A 3 -14.05 4.14 20.91
N LEU A 4 -13.98 4.26 19.58
CA LEU A 4 -14.42 5.47 18.86
C LEU A 4 -15.95 5.62 18.94
N LEU A 5 -16.69 4.53 18.79
CA LEU A 5 -18.14 4.52 18.94
C LEU A 5 -18.56 4.84 20.37
N LEU A 6 -17.81 4.39 21.37
CA LEU A 6 -18.06 4.72 22.78
C LEU A 6 -17.83 6.21 23.05
N PHE A 7 -16.74 6.80 22.56
CA PHE A 7 -16.47 8.24 22.72
C PHE A 7 -17.53 9.10 22.02
N ILE A 8 -17.92 8.74 20.80
CA ILE A 8 -18.99 9.43 20.06
C ILE A 8 -20.32 9.29 20.81
N GLY A 9 -20.68 8.09 21.26
CA GLY A 9 -21.91 7.84 22.01
C GLY A 9 -21.98 8.60 23.34
N MET A 10 -20.86 8.65 24.08
CA MET A 10 -20.78 9.42 25.32
C MET A 10 -20.88 10.93 25.07
N GLY A 11 -20.27 11.42 23.98
CA GLY A 11 -20.44 12.80 23.53
C GLY A 11 -21.90 13.13 23.20
N ILE A 12 -22.57 12.29 22.40
CA ILE A 12 -23.98 12.47 22.03
C ILE A 12 -24.85 12.54 23.29
N PHE A 13 -24.65 11.63 24.23
CA PHE A 13 -25.41 11.60 25.49
C PHE A 13 -25.18 12.87 26.32
N MET A 14 -23.92 13.30 26.46
CA MET A 14 -23.55 14.48 27.25
C MET A 14 -24.11 15.79 26.67
N PHE A 15 -23.89 16.05 25.38
CA PHE A 15 -24.36 17.28 24.73
C PHE A 15 -25.88 17.31 24.58
N SER A 16 -26.51 16.15 24.37
CA SER A 16 -27.96 16.03 24.37
C SER A 16 -28.56 16.35 25.74
N ALA A 17 -27.95 15.90 26.84
CA ALA A 17 -28.45 16.20 28.19
C ALA A 17 -28.32 17.70 28.50
N MET A 18 -27.20 18.33 28.12
CA MET A 18 -27.00 19.77 28.29
C MET A 18 -28.00 20.60 27.49
N VAL A 19 -28.20 20.30 26.20
CA VAL A 19 -29.12 21.08 25.37
C VAL A 19 -30.57 20.88 25.81
N TYR A 20 -30.95 19.65 26.18
CA TYR A 20 -32.29 19.37 26.70
C TYR A 20 -32.55 20.13 28.00
N SER A 21 -31.57 20.17 28.93
CA SER A 21 -31.73 20.91 30.18
C SER A 21 -31.95 22.41 29.99
N VAL A 22 -31.49 22.99 28.88
CA VAL A 22 -31.61 24.43 28.60
C VAL A 22 -32.84 24.75 27.75
N GLU A 23 -33.23 23.85 26.84
CA GLU A 23 -34.31 24.07 25.86
C GLU A 23 -35.64 23.42 26.24
N HIS A 24 -35.66 22.52 27.24
CA HIS A 24 -36.88 21.80 27.64
C HIS A 24 -37.99 22.72 28.17
N ASP A 25 -37.63 23.80 28.87
CA ASP A 25 -38.59 24.68 29.54
C ASP A 25 -39.09 25.83 28.64
N VAL A 26 -38.68 25.84 27.36
CA VAL A 26 -39.01 26.90 26.42
C VAL A 26 -40.24 26.50 25.57
N TYR A 27 -41.21 27.41 25.48
CA TYR A 27 -42.41 27.20 24.66
C TYR A 27 -42.04 27.19 23.15
N ASN A 28 -42.55 26.21 22.39
CA ASN A 28 -42.31 25.97 20.96
C ASN A 28 -40.95 25.35 20.56
N THR A 29 -40.20 24.70 21.45
CA THR A 29 -39.00 23.97 21.01
C THR A 29 -39.32 22.57 20.48
N ASN A 30 -38.51 22.11 19.52
CA ASN A 30 -38.55 20.73 19.04
C ASN A 30 -37.91 19.73 20.03
N PHE A 31 -37.48 20.17 21.22
CA PHE A 31 -36.84 19.35 22.25
C PHE A 31 -37.85 18.78 23.26
N THR A 32 -38.94 18.20 22.75
CA THR A 32 -40.05 17.67 23.58
C THR A 32 -39.71 16.39 24.32
N SER A 33 -38.70 15.63 23.88
CA SER A 33 -38.31 14.35 24.49
C SER A 33 -36.81 14.08 24.32
N MET A 34 -36.24 13.27 25.23
CA MET A 34 -34.81 12.89 25.18
C MET A 34 -34.35 12.32 23.82
N PRO A 35 -35.13 11.45 23.12
CA PRO A 35 -34.72 10.92 21.82
C PRO A 35 -34.56 11.98 20.73
N HIS A 36 -35.34 13.06 20.79
CA HIS A 36 -35.21 14.20 19.85
C HIS A 36 -33.88 14.94 20.09
N ALA A 37 -33.49 15.13 21.34
CA ALA A 37 -32.20 15.73 21.68
C ALA A 37 -31.02 14.82 21.25
N TRP A 38 -31.14 13.49 21.35
CA TRP A 38 -30.15 12.54 20.83
C TRP A 38 -30.00 12.65 19.32
N TRP A 39 -31.11 12.76 18.59
CA TRP A 39 -31.09 12.96 17.14
C TRP A 39 -30.30 14.21 16.76
N TRP A 40 -30.64 15.36 17.35
CA TRP A 40 -29.92 16.60 17.12
C TRP A 40 -28.43 16.50 17.46
N ALA A 41 -28.10 15.91 18.61
CA ALA A 41 -26.71 15.76 19.04
C ALA A 41 -25.92 14.82 18.11
N ALA A 42 -26.53 13.73 17.64
CA ALA A 42 -25.91 12.81 16.68
C ALA A 42 -25.65 13.48 15.32
N VAL A 43 -26.63 14.23 14.80
CA VAL A 43 -26.53 14.98 13.53
C VAL A 43 -25.48 16.10 13.63
N SER A 44 -25.37 16.74 14.80
CA SER A 44 -24.38 17.81 15.03
C SER A 44 -22.96 17.27 15.21
N ILE A 45 -22.78 16.21 16.00
CA ILE A 45 -21.45 15.58 16.22
C ILE A 45 -20.93 14.92 14.94
N SER A 46 -21.81 14.34 14.13
CA SER A 46 -21.46 13.81 12.80
C SER A 46 -21.23 14.90 11.76
N THR A 47 -21.40 16.18 12.12
CA THR A 47 -21.25 17.35 11.23
C THR A 47 -22.19 17.36 10.02
N VAL A 48 -23.28 16.58 10.06
CA VAL A 48 -24.29 16.54 8.99
C VAL A 48 -25.16 17.80 9.03
N GLY A 49 -25.68 18.15 10.22
CA GLY A 49 -26.41 19.40 10.44
C GLY A 49 -27.62 19.61 9.52
N TYR A 50 -28.59 18.70 9.52
CA TYR A 50 -29.80 18.81 8.68
C TYR A 50 -30.57 20.14 8.85
N GLY A 51 -30.52 20.73 10.05
CA GLY A 51 -31.22 21.99 10.35
C GLY A 51 -32.72 21.85 10.57
N ASP A 52 -33.21 20.61 10.67
CA ASP A 52 -34.58 20.27 11.05
C ASP A 52 -34.90 20.65 12.51
N MET A 53 -33.88 20.58 13.37
CA MET A 53 -33.96 20.97 14.76
C MET A 53 -32.69 21.72 15.18
N PHE A 54 -32.81 22.72 16.03
CA PHE A 54 -31.68 23.46 16.60
C PHE A 54 -32.10 24.19 17.88
N PRO A 55 -31.18 24.44 18.84
CA PRO A 55 -31.50 25.20 20.03
C PRO A 55 -31.78 26.66 19.69
N GLU A 56 -32.89 27.19 20.20
CA GLU A 56 -33.31 28.56 19.92
C GLU A 56 -32.74 29.55 20.93
N THR A 57 -32.48 29.11 22.17
CA THR A 57 -31.99 29.97 23.24
C THR A 57 -30.53 30.39 23.02
N ASN A 58 -30.17 31.56 23.57
CA ASN A 58 -28.79 32.05 23.52
C ASN A 58 -27.80 31.10 24.20
N LEU A 59 -28.20 30.48 25.31
CA LEU A 59 -27.37 29.50 26.01
C LEU A 59 -27.24 28.18 25.22
N GLY A 60 -28.34 27.67 24.68
CA GLY A 60 -28.34 26.47 23.85
C GLY A 60 -27.47 26.62 22.60
N ARG A 61 -27.43 27.82 21.99
CA ARG A 61 -26.53 28.12 20.87
C ARG A 61 -25.05 28.06 21.26
N ILE A 62 -24.66 28.55 22.45
CA ILE A 62 -23.27 28.44 22.93
C ILE A 62 -22.89 26.97 23.10
N PHE A 63 -23.76 26.16 23.69
CA PHE A 63 -23.55 24.71 23.80
C PHE A 63 -23.52 24.01 22.44
N ALA A 64 -24.30 24.47 21.46
CA ALA A 64 -24.26 23.97 20.09
C ALA A 64 -22.89 24.23 19.43
N PHE A 65 -22.33 25.44 19.58
CA PHE A 65 -20.99 25.73 19.09
C PHE A 65 -19.92 24.84 19.74
N ALA A 66 -20.02 24.62 21.06
CA ALA A 66 -19.12 23.70 21.77
C ALA A 66 -19.29 22.25 21.27
N CYS A 67 -20.52 21.79 21.05
CA CYS A 67 -20.84 20.46 20.52
C CYS A 67 -20.23 20.24 19.13
N ILE A 68 -20.42 21.19 18.21
CA ILE A 68 -19.88 21.11 16.84
C ILE A 68 -18.35 21.09 16.86
N SER A 69 -17.74 22.00 17.64
CA SER A 69 -16.28 22.08 17.76
C SER A 69 -15.69 20.77 18.31
N PHE A 70 -16.33 20.21 19.34
CA PHE A 70 -15.94 18.93 19.92
C PHE A 70 -16.14 17.76 18.93
N GLY A 71 -17.24 17.74 18.19
CA GLY A 71 -17.53 16.73 17.16
C GLY A 71 -16.47 16.68 16.06
N VAL A 72 -16.00 17.84 15.57
CA VAL A 72 -14.92 17.91 14.58
C VAL A 72 -13.62 17.29 15.13
N ILE A 73 -13.26 17.59 16.38
CA ILE A 73 -12.07 17.02 17.04
C ILE A 73 -12.22 15.50 17.16
N LEU A 74 -13.39 15.02 17.60
CA LEU A 74 -13.66 13.59 17.72
C LEU A 74 -13.60 12.86 16.38
N ASN A 75 -14.11 13.45 15.30
CA ASN A 75 -14.06 12.88 13.96
C ASN A 75 -12.65 12.86 13.36
N GLY A 76 -11.72 13.71 13.83
CA GLY A 76 -10.32 13.69 13.39
C GLY A 76 -9.57 12.41 13.80
N MET A 77 -9.87 11.86 14.98
CA MET A 77 -9.22 10.65 15.49
C MET A 77 -9.43 9.40 14.61
N PRO A 78 -10.68 9.01 14.23
CA PRO A 78 -10.90 7.86 13.36
C PRO A 78 -10.29 8.05 11.97
N ILE A 79 -10.36 9.27 11.41
CA ILE A 79 -9.75 9.61 10.12
C ILE A 79 -8.23 9.38 10.18
N SER A 80 -7.58 9.84 11.26
CA SER A 80 -6.13 9.67 11.45
C SER A 80 -5.72 8.20 11.59
N ILE A 81 -6.48 7.43 12.36
CA ILE A 81 -6.24 5.98 12.51
C ILE A 81 -6.38 5.28 11.16
N LEU A 82 -7.45 5.60 10.42
CA LEU A 82 -7.71 5.03 9.10
C LEU A 82 -6.60 5.38 8.11
N TYR A 83 -6.19 6.65 8.09
CA TYR A 83 -5.09 7.14 7.26
C TYR A 83 -3.78 6.40 7.56
N ASN A 84 -3.42 6.25 8.84
CA ASN A 84 -2.19 5.55 9.22
C ASN A 84 -2.19 4.08 8.78
N LYS A 85 -3.35 3.40 8.84
CA LYS A 85 -3.48 2.03 8.31
C LYS A 85 -3.28 2.00 6.80
N PHE A 86 -3.96 2.87 6.05
CA PHE A 86 -3.81 2.90 4.59
C PHE A 86 -2.39 3.27 4.17
N SER A 87 -1.74 4.21 4.87
CA SER A 87 -0.35 4.60 4.63
C SER A 87 0.62 3.42 4.83
N ASP A 88 0.45 2.64 5.91
CA ASP A 88 1.23 1.44 6.17
C ASP A 88 1.01 0.37 5.08
N TYR A 89 -0.23 0.12 4.68
CA TYR A 89 -0.55 -0.79 3.57
C TYR A 89 0.07 -0.33 2.25
N TYR A 90 -0.03 0.95 1.92
CA TYR A 90 0.52 1.53 0.71
C TYR A 90 2.07 1.44 0.69
N THR A 91 2.71 1.76 1.81
CA THR A 91 4.16 1.67 1.97
C THR A 91 4.65 0.23 1.81
N LYS A 92 3.92 -0.74 2.39
CA LYS A 92 4.23 -2.18 2.22
C LYS A 92 4.09 -2.63 0.77
N LEU A 93 3.05 -2.20 0.06
CA LEU A 93 2.89 -2.51 -1.36
C LEU A 93 4.08 -1.97 -2.18
N LYS A 94 4.44 -0.70 -1.99
CA LYS A 94 5.59 -0.10 -2.68
C LYS A 94 6.91 -0.77 -2.32
N ALA A 95 7.13 -1.09 -1.05
CA ALA A 95 8.33 -1.82 -0.63
C ALA A 95 8.43 -3.19 -1.32
N HIS A 96 7.31 -3.89 -1.48
CA HIS A 96 7.25 -5.13 -2.23
C HIS A 96 7.57 -4.92 -3.72
N GLU A 97 7.04 -3.88 -4.35
CA GLU A 97 7.34 -3.52 -5.74
C GLU A 97 8.84 -3.23 -5.92
N TYR A 98 9.43 -2.38 -5.07
CA TYR A 98 10.87 -2.10 -5.09
C TYR A 98 11.71 -3.36 -4.89
N ALA A 99 11.31 -4.24 -3.96
CA ALA A 99 12.00 -5.50 -3.73
C ALA A 99 11.96 -6.42 -4.96
N MET A 100 10.81 -6.52 -5.64
CA MET A 100 10.65 -7.31 -6.86
C MET A 100 11.49 -6.75 -8.02
N VAL A 101 11.50 -5.43 -8.20
CA VAL A 101 12.31 -4.74 -9.22
C VAL A 101 13.81 -4.95 -8.94
N SER A 102 14.24 -4.85 -7.68
CA SER A 102 15.65 -5.06 -7.31
C SER A 102 16.13 -6.49 -7.58
N LYS A 103 15.30 -7.49 -7.24
CA LYS A 103 15.57 -8.92 -7.53
C LYS A 103 15.60 -9.20 -9.03
N ALA A 104 14.66 -8.66 -9.79
CA ALA A 104 14.63 -8.79 -11.24
C ALA A 104 15.90 -8.20 -11.89
N ARG A 105 16.31 -6.99 -11.48
CA ARG A 105 17.57 -6.36 -11.94
C ARG A 105 18.81 -7.17 -11.55
N GLY A 106 18.83 -7.75 -10.35
CA GLY A 106 19.90 -8.65 -9.90
C GLY A 106 20.02 -9.89 -10.80
N LYS A 107 18.89 -10.54 -11.09
CA LYS A 107 18.83 -11.74 -11.94
C LYS A 107 19.27 -11.47 -13.38
N VAL A 108 18.83 -10.35 -13.97
CA VAL A 108 19.26 -9.93 -15.33
C VAL A 108 20.77 -9.68 -15.38
N ARG A 109 21.34 -8.98 -14.39
CA ARG A 109 22.80 -8.77 -14.32
C ARG A 109 23.57 -10.09 -14.21
N PHE A 110 23.05 -11.06 -13.47
CA PHE A 110 23.69 -12.37 -13.32
C PHE A 110 23.71 -13.13 -14.65
N ILE A 111 22.57 -13.21 -15.34
CA ILE A 111 22.47 -13.88 -16.65
C ILE A 111 23.40 -13.21 -17.67
N LYS A 112 23.44 -11.88 -17.71
CA LYS A 112 24.31 -11.14 -18.63
C LYS A 112 25.80 -11.46 -18.40
N ARG A 113 26.23 -11.58 -17.15
CA ARG A 113 27.60 -11.98 -16.79
C ARG A 113 27.91 -13.43 -17.18
N ALA A 114 26.98 -14.35 -16.91
CA ALA A 114 27.13 -15.76 -17.28
C ALA A 114 27.23 -15.94 -18.81
N ALA A 115 26.37 -15.24 -19.57
CA ALA A 115 26.38 -15.28 -21.03
C ALA A 115 27.68 -14.72 -21.63
N LYS A 116 28.22 -13.61 -21.08
CA LYS A 116 29.51 -13.07 -21.53
C LYS A 116 30.65 -14.07 -21.34
N LYS A 117 30.70 -14.72 -20.17
CA LYS A 117 31.73 -15.73 -19.88
C LYS A 117 31.59 -16.98 -20.75
N PHE A 118 30.36 -17.40 -21.05
CA PHE A 118 30.12 -18.49 -21.99
C PHE A 118 30.53 -18.12 -23.42
N ALA A 119 30.25 -16.90 -23.87
CA ALA A 119 30.67 -16.43 -25.19
C ALA A 119 32.19 -16.41 -25.32
N GLU A 120 32.91 -15.93 -24.30
CA GLU A 120 34.38 -15.99 -24.24
C GLU A 120 34.89 -17.44 -24.33
N TYR A 121 34.28 -18.38 -23.61
CA TYR A 121 34.61 -19.82 -23.71
C TYR A 121 34.34 -20.41 -25.09
N CYS A 122 33.25 -20.01 -25.75
CA CYS A 122 32.91 -20.50 -27.09
C CYS A 122 33.84 -19.92 -28.17
N ASP A 123 34.27 -18.66 -28.03
CA ASP A 123 35.25 -18.03 -28.93
C ASP A 123 36.61 -18.73 -28.78
N GLU A 124 37.04 -18.97 -27.54
CA GLU A 124 38.28 -19.69 -27.25
C GLU A 124 38.20 -21.16 -27.70
N ALA A 125 37.03 -21.81 -27.58
CA ALA A 125 36.82 -23.16 -28.09
C ALA A 125 36.71 -23.24 -29.63
N ALA A 126 36.26 -22.16 -30.28
CA ALA A 126 36.25 -22.06 -31.74
C ALA A 126 37.66 -21.85 -32.30
N ASP A 127 38.54 -21.17 -31.55
CA ASP A 127 39.96 -21.08 -31.85
C ASP A 127 40.69 -22.42 -31.62
N LEU A 128 40.09 -23.34 -30.84
CA LEU A 128 40.69 -24.61 -30.39
C LEU A 128 40.31 -25.88 -31.19
N LYS A 129 39.81 -25.81 -32.44
CA LYS A 129 39.67 -27.02 -33.30
C LYS A 129 39.90 -26.76 -34.80
N PRO A 130 40.55 -27.68 -35.53
CA PRO A 130 41.87 -28.28 -35.34
C PRO A 130 42.82 -27.92 -36.51
N GLU A 131 44.13 -28.12 -36.37
CA GLU A 131 44.95 -28.45 -37.54
C GLU A 131 44.43 -29.78 -38.12
N GLU A 132 43.83 -29.75 -39.31
CA GLU A 132 43.66 -30.96 -40.12
C GLU A 132 43.94 -30.64 -41.60
N GLY A 133 45.01 -31.26 -42.10
CA GLY A 133 45.61 -31.13 -43.44
C GLY A 133 47.03 -30.58 -43.31
N ASP A 134 48.12 -31.36 -43.43
CA ASP A 134 48.50 -32.08 -44.65
C ASP A 134 49.51 -33.21 -44.32
N GLY A 135 49.32 -34.43 -44.86
CA GLY A 135 50.42 -35.42 -44.90
C GLY A 135 50.04 -36.90 -44.93
N PHE A 136 48.80 -37.30 -44.59
CA PHE A 136 48.50 -38.73 -44.45
C PHE A 136 47.90 -39.40 -45.71
N VAL A 137 47.48 -38.64 -46.72
CA VAL A 137 46.80 -39.22 -47.91
C VAL A 137 47.77 -39.52 -49.07
N GLU A 138 48.97 -38.93 -49.12
CA GLU A 138 49.94 -39.22 -50.20
C GLU A 138 50.67 -40.57 -50.06
N ILE A 139 50.65 -41.22 -48.89
CA ILE A 139 51.47 -42.43 -48.66
C ILE A 139 50.79 -43.73 -49.14
N PHE A 140 49.53 -43.69 -49.60
CA PHE A 140 48.82 -44.92 -50.00
C PHE A 140 48.73 -45.19 -51.52
N SER A 141 49.36 -44.37 -52.37
CA SER A 141 49.27 -44.55 -53.85
C SER A 141 50.57 -44.92 -54.58
N GLU A 142 51.72 -45.03 -53.90
CA GLU A 142 52.97 -45.45 -54.54
C GLU A 142 53.66 -46.59 -53.77
N ARG A 143 53.11 -47.79 -53.88
CA ARG A 143 53.93 -49.01 -53.77
C ARG A 143 53.96 -49.75 -55.10
N PRO A 144 54.98 -49.55 -55.94
CA PRO A 144 55.53 -50.64 -56.72
C PRO A 144 56.54 -51.41 -55.85
N ARG A 145 56.49 -52.72 -56.07
CA ARG A 145 57.26 -53.82 -55.48
C ARG A 145 58.75 -53.71 -55.84
N SER A 146 59.59 -54.44 -55.07
CA SER A 146 61.04 -54.76 -55.26
C SER A 146 62.01 -53.67 -54.76
N GLU A 147 63.00 -53.89 -53.89
CA GLU A 147 63.94 -55.01 -53.73
C GLU A 147 64.51 -55.12 -52.28
N LEU A 148 64.74 -56.34 -51.79
CA LEU A 148 65.75 -56.73 -50.78
C LEU A 148 67.13 -56.85 -51.48
N PRO A 149 68.29 -57.11 -50.83
CA PRO A 149 68.86 -56.74 -49.51
C PRO A 149 70.33 -56.23 -49.60
N GLY A 150 70.94 -55.85 -48.47
CA GLY A 150 72.35 -56.18 -48.16
C GLY A 150 73.48 -55.17 -48.47
N CYS A 151 74.05 -54.58 -47.41
CA CYS A 151 75.47 -54.66 -47.01
C CYS A 151 75.65 -53.99 -45.65
#